data_AF-J9FHQ1-F1
#
_entry.id   AF-J9FHQ1-F1
#
_cell.length_a   1.000
_cell.length_b   1.000
_cell.length_c   1.000
_cell.angle_alpha   90.00
_cell.angle_beta   90.00
_cell.angle_gamma   90.00
#
_symmetry.space_group_name_H-M   'P 1'
#
loop_
_entity.id
_entity.type
_entity.pdbx_description
1 polymer ?
#
loop_
_entity_poly.entity_id
_entity_poly.type
_entity_poly.pdbx_seq_one_letter_code
_entity_poly.pdbx_strand_id
1 'polypeptide(L)' 'EIVEAAKAAHAHGFIKRMPEGYDTMITEDGGNLSQGQKQLLCIARVMLKLPPMLILDEATSSIDTRTEIQIQKA' A
#
# COMPACT_ATOMS: atom_id res chain seq x y z
N GLU A 1 8.55 -11.93 9.23
CA GLU A 1 8.64 -10.45 9.32
C GLU A 1 7.96 -9.75 8.14
N ILE A 2 8.41 -9.98 6.89
CA ILE A 2 7.80 -9.35 5.69
C ILE A 2 6.29 -9.57 5.59
N VAL A 3 5.83 -10.81 5.73
CA VAL A 3 4.40 -11.14 5.64
C VAL A 3 3.59 -10.47 6.75
N GLU A 4 4.14 -10.40 7.96
CA GLU A 4 3.46 -9.77 9.11
C GLU A 4 3.36 -8.25 8.93
N ALA A 5 4.43 -7.59 8.50
CA ALA A 5 4.39 -6.17 8.15
C ALA A 5 3.40 -5.89 7.01
N ALA A 6 3.37 -6.74 5.98
CA ALA A 6 2.41 -6.62 4.89
C ALA A 6 0.96 -6.85 5.35
N LYS A 7 0.70 -7.73 6.32
CA LYS A 7 -0.63 -7.90 6.92
C LYS A 7 -1.02 -6.67 7.74
N ALA A 8 -0.12 -6.18 8.58
CA ALA A 8 -0.33 -4.99 9.41
C ALA A 8 -0.58 -3.72 8.57
N ALA A 9 0.05 -3.62 7.40
CA ALA A 9 -0.17 -2.55 6.43
C ALA A 9 -1.30 -2.82 5.42
N HIS A 10 -2.12 -3.87 5.61
CA HIS A 10 -3.19 -4.27 4.68
C HIS A 10 -2.75 -4.56 3.22
N ALA A 11 -1.45 -4.72 2.99
CA ALA A 11 -0.88 -5.03 1.68
C ALA A 11 -0.96 -6.53 1.33
N HIS A 12 -0.96 -7.41 2.32
CA HIS A 12 -0.89 -8.87 2.13
C HIS A 12 -1.93 -9.40 1.14
N GLY A 13 -3.17 -8.91 1.25
CA GLY A 13 -4.29 -9.36 0.42
C GLY A 13 -4.07 -9.08 -1.06
N PHE A 14 -3.58 -7.90 -1.44
CA PHE A 14 -3.35 -7.60 -2.84
C PHE A 14 -2.10 -8.31 -3.36
N ILE A 15 -1.03 -8.39 -2.55
CA ILE A 15 0.20 -9.09 -2.92
C ILE A 15 -0.12 -10.54 -3.28
N LYS A 16 -0.91 -11.25 -2.45
CA LYS A 16 -1.32 -12.64 -2.74
C LYS A 16 -2.19 -12.82 -3.99
N ARG A 17 -2.83 -11.77 -4.49
CA ARG A 17 -3.63 -11.82 -5.72
C ARG A 17 -2.81 -11.52 -6.97
N MET A 18 -1.57 -11.05 -6.83
CA MET A 18 -0.68 -10.85 -7.97
C MET A 18 -0.25 -12.22 -8.53
N PRO A 19 0.05 -12.32 -9.84
CA PRO A 19 0.34 -13.60 -10.50
C PRO A 19 1.43 -14.43 -9.83
N GLU A 20 2.45 -13.78 -9.26
CA GLU A 20 3.60 -14.42 -8.60
C GLU A 20 3.61 -14.12 -7.08
N GLY A 21 2.51 -13.58 -6.54
CA GLY A 21 2.43 -13.27 -5.12
C GLY A 21 3.51 -12.25 -4.69
N TYR A 22 4.26 -12.59 -3.64
CA TYR A 22 5.38 -11.78 -3.14
C TYR A 22 6.58 -11.75 -4.09
N ASP A 23 6.67 -12.70 -5.01
CA ASP A 23 7.76 -12.77 -5.99
C ASP A 23 7.46 -11.91 -7.23
N THR A 24 6.26 -11.31 -7.31
CA THR A 24 5.86 -10.47 -8.44
C THR A 24 6.82 -9.32 -8.64
N MET A 25 7.43 -9.27 -9.83
CA MET A 25 8.28 -8.17 -10.22
C MET A 25 7.47 -6.87 -10.36
N ILE A 26 7.90 -5.84 -9.64
CA ILE A 26 7.36 -4.49 -9.77
C ILE A 26 8.06 -3.82 -10.96
N THR A 27 7.29 -3.32 -11.92
CA THR A 27 7.83 -2.61 -13.09
C THR A 27 8.41 -1.25 -12.69
N GLU A 28 9.17 -0.60 -13.59
CA GLU A 28 9.65 0.77 -13.37
C GLU A 28 8.51 1.69 -12.90
N ASP A 29 8.84 2.58 -11.96
CA ASP A 29 7.92 3.47 -11.23
C ASP A 29 6.71 2.80 -10.56
N GLY A 30 6.70 1.47 -10.45
CA GLY A 30 5.57 0.69 -9.96
C GLY A 30 4.35 0.76 -10.88
N GLY A 31 4.55 0.84 -12.21
CA GLY A 31 3.47 0.90 -13.20
C GLY A 31 2.41 -0.20 -13.10
N ASN A 32 2.73 -1.37 -12.53
CA ASN A 32 1.78 -2.46 -12.25
C ASN A 32 1.07 -2.39 -10.89
N LEU A 33 1.23 -1.29 -10.14
CA LEU A 33 0.57 -1.05 -8.86
C LEU A 33 -0.30 0.22 -8.94
N SER A 34 -1.50 0.15 -8.35
CA SER A 34 -2.29 1.36 -8.11
C SER A 34 -1.59 2.27 -7.11
N GLN A 35 -1.97 3.56 -7.08
CA GLN A 35 -1.42 4.51 -6.12
C GLN A 35 -1.64 4.06 -4.67
N GLY A 36 -2.84 3.58 -4.34
CA GLY A 36 -3.13 3.01 -3.02
C GLY A 36 -2.27 1.78 -2.70
N GLN A 37 -2.01 0.89 -3.67
CA GLN A 37 -1.10 -0.24 -3.45
C GLN A 37 0.34 0.21 -3.18
N LYS A 38 0.82 1.26 -3.86
CA LYS A 38 2.14 1.87 -3.59
C LYS A 38 2.20 2.45 -2.19
N GLN A 39 1.16 3.15 -1.74
CA GLN A 39 1.07 3.67 -0.37
C GLN A 39 1.09 2.54 0.68
N LEU A 40 0.27 1.50 0.52
CA LEU A 40 0.24 0.36 1.45
C LEU A 40 1.59 -0.35 1.51
N LEU A 41 2.27 -0.49 0.36
CA LEU A 41 3.62 -1.05 0.30
C LEU A 41 4.65 -0.15 0.99
N CYS A 42 4.51 1.17 0.89
CA CYS A 42 5.33 2.14 1.62
C CYS A 42 5.16 1.97 3.14
N ILE A 43 3.91 1.89 3.62
CA ILE A 43 3.61 1.65 5.05
C ILE A 43 4.21 0.31 5.51
N ALA A 44 4.08 -0.76 4.73
CA ALA A 44 4.68 -2.05 5.05
C ALA A 44 6.21 -1.95 5.19
N ARG A 45 6.88 -1.17 4.34
CA ARG A 45 8.34 -0.92 4.42
C ARG A 45 8.71 -0.13 5.66
N VAL A 46 7.91 0.88 6.03
CA VAL A 46 8.10 1.65 7.27
C VAL A 46 7.98 0.75 8.50
N MET A 47 7.01 -0.15 8.53
CA MET A 47 6.85 -1.10 9.64
C MET A 47 8.05 -2.05 9.79
N LEU A 48 8.74 -2.40 8.68
CA LEU A 48 9.95 -3.21 8.72
C LEU A 48 11.19 -2.42 9.15
N LYS A 49 11.30 -1.17 8.68
CA LYS A 49 12.49 -0.32 8.88
C LYS A 49 12.45 0.46 10.19
N LEU A 50 11.25 0.74 10.72
CA LEU A 50 10.97 1.62 11.86
C LEU A 50 11.85 2.89 11.82
N PRO A 51 11.73 3.72 10.76
CA PRO A 51 12.55 4.92 10.65
C PRO A 51 12.24 5.89 11.79
N PRO A 52 13.21 6.70 12.24
CA PRO A 52 13.01 7.67 13.32
C PRO A 52 12.02 8.79 12.98
N MET A 53 11.73 8.99 11.69
CA MET A 53 10.76 9.97 11.19
C MET A 53 10.12 9.45 9.90
N LEU A 54 8.81 9.65 9.77
CA LEU A 54 8.03 9.36 8.56
C LEU A 54 7.35 10.65 8.09
N ILE A 55 7.57 11.01 6.83
CA ILE A 55 6.87 12.11 6.17
C ILE A 55 5.93 11.50 5.13
N LEU A 56 4.63 11.79 5.25
CA LEU A 56 3.60 11.41 4.29
C LEU A 56 3.10 12.70 3.63
N ASP A 57 3.36 12.84 2.33
CA ASP A 57 2.93 13.99 1.55
C ASP A 57 1.77 13.59 0.64
N GLU A 58 0.59 14.18 0.86
CA GLU A 58 -0.63 13.99 0.06
C GLU A 58 -1.37 15.34 -0.03
N ALA A 59 -1.08 16.17 -1.04
CA ALA A 59 -1.95 17.28 -1.41
C ALA A 59 -3.11 16.75 -2.28
N THR A 60 -4.13 16.16 -1.65
CA THR A 60 -5.51 16.04 -2.18
C THR A 60 -5.68 15.70 -3.66
N SER A 61 -4.97 14.71 -4.23
CA SER A 61 -5.11 14.38 -5.66
C SER A 61 -5.74 13.02 -5.94
N SER A 62 -5.84 12.14 -4.94
CA SER A 62 -6.26 10.74 -5.13
C SER A 62 -7.37 10.30 -4.17
N ILE A 63 -8.16 11.23 -3.62
CA ILE A 63 -9.44 10.88 -2.99
C ILE A 63 -10.39 10.49 -4.13
N ASP A 64 -10.25 9.23 -4.54
CA ASP A 64 -11.20 8.52 -5.36
C ASP A 64 -12.52 8.52 -4.58
N THR A 65 -13.47 9.34 -5.05
CA THR A 65 -14.79 9.63 -4.49
C THR A 65 -15.60 8.35 -4.14
N ARG A 66 -15.16 7.18 -4.60
CA ARG A 66 -15.72 5.87 -4.27
C ARG A 66 -15.48 5.41 -2.83
N THR A 67 -14.35 5.73 -2.21
CA THR A 67 -14.04 5.26 -0.84
C THR A 67 -14.72 6.14 0.22
N GLU A 68 -14.83 7.43 -0.06
CA GLU A 68 -15.44 8.42 0.83
C GLU A 68 -16.92 8.10 1.12
N ILE A 69 -17.66 7.61 0.12
CA ILE A 69 -19.07 7.20 0.26
C ILE A 69 -19.25 5.96 1.16
N GLN A 70 -18.27 5.05 1.21
CA GLN A 70 -18.35 3.87 2.09
C GLN A 70 -18.03 4.23 3.54
N ILE A 71 -17.16 5.20 3.78
CA ILE A 71 -16.78 5.65 5.12
C ILE A 71 -17.87 6.55 5.73
N GLN A 72 -18.58 7.34 4.93
CA GLN A 72 -19.62 8.26 5.41
C GLN A 72 -20.98 7.60 5.73
N LYS A 73 -21.11 6.29 5.47
CA LYS A 73 -22.32 5.49 5.78
C LYS A 73 -22.13 4.55 6.99
N ALA A 74 -20.97 4.60 7.65
CA ALA A 74 -20.71 3.87 8.89
C ALA A 74 -20.99 4.75 10.12
#